data_AF-A0A968CS28-F1
#
_entry.id   AF-A0A968CS28-F1
#
_cell.length_a   1.000
_cell.length_b   1.000
_cell.length_c   1.000
_cell.angle_alpha   90.00
_cell.angle_beta   90.00
_cell.angle_gamma   90.00
#
_symmetry.space_group_name_H-M   'P 1'
#
loop_
_entity.id
_entity.type
_entity.pdbx_description
1 polymer ?
#
loop_
_entity_poly.entity_id
_entity_poly.type
_entity_poly.pdbx_seq_one_letter_code
_entity_poly.pdbx_strand_id
1 'polypeptide(L)'
;IAGWLLEEAERRPVLQIWEDVHWADPSTLELLDLYIEQAPTSALLNVITYRPDFAPPWPARSHITPITLNRLEPAEVAAMVANLAGGRALPAEVVAHIVDKADGVPLYVEELTKTLL
;
A
#
# COMPACT_ATOMS: atom_id res chain seq x y z
N ILE A 1 -5.30 18.23 18.86
CA ILE A 1 -5.82 17.16 17.97
C ILE A 1 -4.84 15.98 17.90
N ALA A 2 -3.52 16.18 17.90
CA ALA A 2 -2.57 15.07 17.90
C ALA A 2 -2.47 14.26 19.21
N GLY A 3 -2.70 14.92 20.37
CA GLY A 3 -2.38 14.35 21.68
C GLY A 3 -3.11 13.05 22.04
N TRP A 4 -4.40 12.92 21.69
CA TRP A 4 -5.19 11.74 22.10
C TRP A 4 -4.64 10.43 21.53
N LEU A 5 -4.03 10.48 20.34
CA LEU A 5 -3.53 9.30 19.67
C LEU A 5 -2.17 8.89 20.22
N LEU A 6 -1.37 9.85 20.67
CA LEU A 6 -0.14 9.61 21.43
C LEU A 6 -0.47 9.04 22.83
N GLU A 7 -1.47 9.60 23.52
CA GLU A 7 -1.98 9.05 24.78
C GLU A 7 -2.45 7.60 24.62
N GLU A 8 -3.09 7.28 23.49
CA GLU A 8 -3.49 5.90 23.22
C GLU A 8 -2.27 4.99 22.96
N ALA A 9 -1.24 5.51 22.29
CA ALA A 9 0.03 4.82 22.06
C ALA A 9 0.82 4.53 23.36
N GLU A 10 0.64 5.35 24.39
CA GLU A 10 1.19 5.07 25.74
C GLU A 10 0.49 3.89 26.41
N ARG A 11 -0.78 3.65 26.08
CA ARG A 11 -1.59 2.57 26.68
C ARG A 11 -1.46 1.25 25.92
N ARG A 12 -1.33 1.31 24.59
CA ARG A 12 -1.18 0.15 23.72
C ARG A 12 -0.55 0.54 22.37
N PRO A 13 0.12 -0.38 21.67
CA PRO A 13 0.60 -0.12 20.32
C PRO A 13 -0.55 0.27 19.37
N VAL A 14 -0.32 1.28 18.53
CA VAL A 14 -1.30 1.80 17.56
C VAL A 14 -0.71 1.78 16.15
N LEU A 15 -1.46 1.20 15.21
CA LEU A 15 -1.20 1.27 13.77
C LEU A 15 -2.09 2.35 13.16
N GLN A 16 -1.47 3.33 12.52
CA GLN A 16 -2.15 4.35 11.71
C GLN A 16 -1.92 4.05 10.23
N ILE A 17 -2.99 4.05 9.45
CA ILE A 17 -2.93 3.89 8.00
C ILE A 17 -3.44 5.18 7.36
N TRP A 18 -2.57 5.85 6.62
CA TRP A 18 -2.84 7.09 5.90
C TRP A 18 -2.81 6.77 4.41
N GLU A 19 -3.99 6.64 3.82
CA GLU A 19 -4.12 6.32 2.40
C GLU A 19 -4.14 7.60 1.55
N ASP A 20 -3.59 7.50 0.34
CA ASP A 20 -3.71 8.51 -0.71
C ASP A 20 -3.29 9.94 -0.27
N VAL A 21 -2.22 10.07 0.52
CA VAL A 21 -1.84 11.37 1.14
C VAL A 21 -1.44 12.46 0.14
N HIS A 22 -1.28 12.11 -1.13
CA HIS A 22 -1.11 13.05 -2.23
C HIS A 22 -2.34 13.95 -2.47
N TRP A 23 -3.51 13.60 -1.92
CA TRP A 23 -4.71 14.45 -1.90
C TRP A 23 -4.87 15.27 -0.62
N ALA A 24 -4.02 15.04 0.38
CA ALA A 24 -4.14 15.72 1.66
C ALA A 24 -3.85 17.21 1.51
N ASP A 25 -4.62 18.04 2.22
CA ASP A 25 -4.34 19.46 2.32
C ASP A 25 -3.08 19.72 3.17
N PRO A 26 -2.47 20.91 3.07
CA PRO A 26 -1.24 21.23 3.82
C PRO A 26 -1.35 21.03 5.33
N SER A 27 -2.49 21.36 5.95
CA SER A 27 -2.64 21.23 7.41
C SER A 27 -2.75 19.77 7.86
N THR A 28 -3.29 18.90 7.01
CA THR A 28 -3.29 17.45 7.23
C THR A 28 -1.87 16.88 7.13
N LEU A 29 -1.07 17.35 6.17
CA LEU A 29 0.33 16.93 6.04
C LEU A 29 1.19 17.39 7.23
N GLU A 30 0.95 18.61 7.74
CA GLU A 30 1.59 19.10 8.96
C GLU A 30 1.24 18.24 10.19
N LEU A 31 -0.01 17.82 10.33
CA LEU A 31 -0.42 16.91 11.40
C LEU A 31 0.25 15.54 11.28
N LEU A 32 0.35 15.01 10.07
CA LEU A 32 1.03 13.74 9.81
C LEU A 32 2.53 13.80 10.13
N ASP A 33 3.20 14.90 9.78
CA ASP A 33 4.61 15.13 10.13
C ASP A 33 4.85 15.04 11.64
N LEU A 34 3.94 15.61 12.46
CA LEU A 34 4.02 15.48 13.91
C LEU A 34 3.98 14.02 14.37
N TYR A 35 3.12 13.17 13.80
CA TYR A 35 3.07 11.75 14.16
C TYR A 35 4.31 10.97 13.69
N ILE A 36 4.84 11.30 12.51
CA ILE A 36 6.08 10.70 11.98
C ILE A 36 7.25 11.03 12.91
N GLU A 37 7.37 12.26 13.39
CA GLU A 37 8.44 12.68 14.29
C GLU A 37 8.33 12.05 15.69
N GLN A 38 7.13 11.68 16.14
CA GLN A 38 6.91 11.01 17.42
C GLN A 38 7.06 9.48 17.38
N ALA A 39 7.06 8.87 16.19
CA ALA A 39 7.15 7.41 16.03
C ALA A 39 8.36 6.76 16.74
N PRO A 40 9.59 7.37 16.77
CA PRO A 40 10.73 6.76 17.47
C PRO A 40 10.58 6.65 18.99
N THR A 41 9.71 7.48 19.59
CA THR A 41 9.55 7.60 21.05
C THR A 41 8.18 7.15 21.54
N SER A 42 7.35 6.57 20.65
CA SER A 42 6.00 6.11 20.97
C SER A 42 5.75 4.73 20.37
N ALA A 43 4.73 4.02 20.86
CA ALA A 43 4.32 2.74 20.26
C ALA A 43 3.41 2.96 19.02
N LEU A 44 3.84 3.85 18.12
CA LEU A 44 3.14 4.20 16.89
C LEU A 44 3.83 3.63 15.66
N LEU A 45 3.05 2.95 14.82
CA LEU A 45 3.45 2.59 13.46
C LEU A 45 2.57 3.35 12.47
N ASN A 46 3.21 4.14 11.60
CA ASN A 46 2.54 4.82 10.51
C ASN A 46 2.80 4.07 9.19
N VAL A 47 1.72 3.65 8.53
CA VAL A 47 1.74 3.16 7.14
C VAL A 47 1.11 4.26 6.28
N ILE A 48 1.85 4.74 5.30
CA ILE A 48 1.47 5.89 4.50
C ILE A 48 1.56 5.50 3.03
N THR A 49 0.48 5.68 2.28
CA THR A 49 0.43 5.39 0.84
C THR A 49 0.29 6.69 0.05
N TYR A 50 1.00 6.77 -1.08
CA TYR A 50 0.96 7.92 -1.98
C TYR A 50 1.40 7.53 -3.39
N ARG A 51 1.09 8.38 -4.37
CA ARG A 51 1.52 8.17 -5.76
C ARG A 51 3.00 8.47 -5.95
N PRO A 52 3.71 7.79 -6.87
CA PRO A 52 5.15 7.99 -7.09
C PRO A 52 5.58 9.43 -7.43
N ASP A 53 4.68 10.26 -7.95
CA ASP A 53 4.91 11.66 -8.30
C ASP A 53 4.72 12.63 -7.12
N PHE A 54 4.20 12.16 -6.00
CA PHE A 54 4.10 12.94 -4.78
C PHE A 54 5.45 13.01 -4.07
N ALA A 55 5.89 14.24 -3.79
CA ALA A 55 7.07 14.50 -2.98
C ALA A 55 6.62 14.70 -1.52
N PRO A 56 6.80 13.69 -0.63
CA PRO A 56 6.47 13.86 0.77
C PRO A 56 7.27 15.01 1.39
N PRO A 57 6.62 15.90 2.17
CA PRO A 57 7.29 17.07 2.76
C PRO A 57 8.21 16.72 3.94
N TRP A 58 8.09 15.51 4.50
CA TRP A 58 8.95 15.03 5.59
C TRP A 58 10.30 14.53 5.06
N PRO A 59 11.42 14.89 5.73
CA PRO A 59 12.76 14.46 5.34
C PRO A 59 12.95 12.95 5.55
N ALA A 60 13.94 12.38 4.86
CA ALA A 60 14.36 11.00 5.14
C ALA A 60 14.89 10.89 6.58
N ARG A 61 14.39 9.89 7.33
CA ARG A 61 14.81 9.58 8.70
C ARG A 61 15.12 8.08 8.82
N SER A 62 15.92 7.70 9.81
CA SER A 62 16.28 6.28 10.04
C SER A 62 15.09 5.39 10.42
N HIS A 63 14.02 5.97 10.95
CA HIS A 63 12.78 5.27 11.33
C HIS A 63 11.72 5.27 10.23
N ILE A 64 12.01 5.84 9.06
CA ILE A 64 11.14 5.83 7.89
C ILE A 64 11.70 4.83 6.88
N THR A 65 10.88 3.86 6.49
CA THR A 65 11.25 2.87 5.47
C THR A 65 10.37 3.09 4.23
N PRO A 66 10.93 3.60 3.12
CA PRO A 66 10.19 3.67 1.87
C PRO A 66 10.05 2.27 1.27
N ILE A 67 8.84 1.91 0.87
CA ILE A 67 8.54 0.66 0.16
C ILE A 67 8.01 1.03 -1.21
N THR A 68 8.82 0.80 -2.25
CA THR A 68 8.39 0.99 -3.63
C THR A 68 7.62 -0.24 -4.10
N LEU A 69 6.36 -0.03 -4.47
CA LEU A 69 5.53 -1.07 -5.07
C LEU A 69 5.63 -0.97 -6.60
N ASN A 70 6.32 -1.93 -7.20
CA ASN A 70 6.44 -2.04 -8.65
C ASN A 70 5.26 -2.82 -9.24
N ARG A 71 5.11 -2.75 -10.56
CA ARG A 71 4.22 -3.66 -11.30
C ARG A 71 4.66 -5.10 -11.06
N LEU A 72 3.68 -6.00 -10.99
CA LEU A 72 3.91 -7.43 -10.85
C LEU A 72 4.61 -7.97 -12.10
N GLU A 73 5.61 -8.81 -11.88
CA GLU A 73 6.23 -9.58 -12.94
C GLU A 73 5.28 -10.67 -13.47
N PRO A 74 5.45 -11.14 -14.71
CA PRO A 74 4.60 -12.16 -15.31
C PRO A 74 4.37 -13.41 -14.43
N ALA A 75 5.42 -13.85 -13.71
CA ALA A 75 5.33 -14.98 -12.80
C ALA A 75 4.45 -14.69 -11.58
N GLU A 76 4.52 -13.46 -11.04
CA GLU A 76 3.72 -13.01 -9.91
C GLU A 76 2.24 -12.82 -10.31
N VAL A 77 1.99 -12.32 -11.52
CA VAL A 77 0.65 -12.27 -12.11
C VAL A 77 0.05 -13.67 -12.22
N ALA A 78 0.79 -14.63 -12.79
CA ALA A 78 0.32 -16.01 -12.91
C ALA A 78 0.04 -16.65 -11.53
N ALA A 79 0.88 -16.37 -10.52
CA ALA A 79 0.66 -16.81 -9.16
C ALA A 79 -0.61 -16.19 -8.53
N MET A 80 -0.85 -14.89 -8.76
CA MET A 80 -2.06 -14.20 -8.30
C MET A 80 -3.32 -14.79 -8.96
N VAL A 81 -3.30 -15.05 -10.26
CA VAL A 81 -4.40 -15.70 -11.00
C VAL A 81 -4.71 -17.08 -10.40
N ALA A 82 -3.68 -17.90 -10.15
CA ALA A 82 -3.86 -19.24 -9.57
C ALA A 82 -4.48 -19.20 -8.17
N ASN A 83 -4.08 -18.23 -7.34
CA ASN A 83 -4.64 -18.03 -6.01
C ASN A 83 -6.12 -17.59 -6.09
N LEU A 84 -6.44 -16.66 -6.99
CA LEU A 84 -7.81 -16.16 -7.19
C LEU A 84 -8.76 -17.23 -7.75
N ALA A 85 -8.25 -18.14 -8.59
CA ALA A 85 -9.04 -19.21 -9.18
C ALA A 85 -9.44 -20.31 -8.17
N GLY A 86 -8.94 -20.27 -6.92
CA GLY A 86 -9.40 -21.14 -5.84
C GLY A 86 -9.25 -22.64 -6.13
N GLY A 87 -8.20 -23.02 -6.88
CA GLY A 87 -7.95 -24.41 -7.30
C GLY A 87 -8.60 -24.83 -8.61
N ARG A 88 -9.37 -23.96 -9.29
CA ARG A 88 -9.78 -24.18 -10.67
C ARG A 88 -8.61 -23.86 -11.61
N ALA A 89 -8.21 -24.84 -12.42
CA ALA A 89 -7.19 -24.59 -13.43
C ALA A 89 -7.80 -23.78 -14.58
N LEU A 90 -7.34 -22.55 -14.76
CA LEU A 90 -7.61 -21.78 -15.97
C LEU A 90 -6.71 -22.30 -17.11
N PRO A 91 -7.20 -22.36 -18.37
CA PRO A 91 -6.36 -22.72 -19.50
C PRO A 91 -5.11 -21.81 -19.60
N ALA A 92 -3.98 -22.38 -20.00
CA ALA A 92 -2.72 -21.62 -20.09
C ALA A 92 -2.82 -20.38 -21.00
N GLU A 93 -3.60 -20.48 -22.09
CA GLU A 93 -3.87 -19.37 -23.00
C GLU A 93 -4.62 -18.21 -22.32
N VAL A 94 -5.53 -18.52 -21.40
CA VAL A 94 -6.26 -17.53 -20.62
C VAL A 94 -5.32 -16.81 -19.65
N VAL A 95 -4.47 -17.56 -18.95
CA VAL A 95 -3.47 -16.97 -18.03
C VAL A 95 -2.49 -16.07 -18.80
N ALA A 96 -2.01 -16.52 -19.97
CA ALA A 96 -1.13 -15.72 -20.82
C ALA A 96 -1.82 -14.42 -21.30
N HIS A 97 -3.11 -14.49 -21.62
CA HIS A 97 -3.88 -13.29 -21.98
C HIS A 97 -4.01 -12.31 -20.82
N ILE A 98 -4.25 -12.80 -19.59
CA ILE A 98 -4.30 -11.95 -18.39
C ILE A 98 -2.93 -11.31 -18.13
N VAL A 99 -1.83 -12.06 -18.25
CA VAL A 99 -0.47 -11.52 -18.10
C VAL A 99 -0.20 -10.38 -19.09
N ASP A 100 -0.55 -10.56 -20.36
CA ASP A 100 -0.38 -9.53 -21.41
C ASP A 100 -1.25 -8.29 -21.15
N LYS A 101 -2.51 -8.48 -20.73
CA LYS A 101 -3.47 -7.38 -20.58
C LYS A 101 -3.39 -6.64 -19.26
N ALA A 102 -3.01 -7.33 -18.19
CA ALA A 102 -2.94 -6.75 -16.85
C ALA A 102 -1.77 -5.76 -16.71
N ASP A 103 -0.73 -5.90 -17.54
CA ASP A 103 0.49 -5.09 -17.50
C ASP A 103 1.07 -5.01 -16.07
N GLY A 104 0.94 -6.10 -15.31
CA GLY A 104 1.39 -6.20 -13.92
C GLY A 104 0.59 -5.37 -12.91
N VAL A 105 -0.56 -4.79 -13.25
CA VAL A 105 -1.41 -4.04 -12.31
C VAL A 105 -2.30 -5.02 -11.54
N PRO A 106 -2.11 -5.19 -10.20
CA PRO A 106 -2.83 -6.22 -9.42
C PRO A 106 -4.36 -6.15 -9.54
N LEU A 107 -4.92 -4.94 -9.47
CA LEU A 107 -6.36 -4.74 -9.63
C LEU A 107 -6.87 -5.25 -10.99
N TYR A 108 -6.10 -5.04 -12.05
CA TYR A 108 -6.49 -5.47 -13.39
C TYR A 108 -6.35 -6.99 -13.57
N VAL A 109 -5.32 -7.61 -12.95
CA VAL A 109 -5.21 -9.07 -12.84
C VAL A 109 -6.47 -9.65 -12.18
N GLU A 110 -6.88 -9.06 -11.05
CA GLU A 110 -8.02 -9.52 -10.27
C GLU A 110 -9.33 -9.46 -11.06
N GLU A 111 -9.63 -8.32 -11.67
CA GLU A 111 -10.89 -8.12 -12.40
C GLU A 111 -10.96 -8.97 -13.68
N LEU A 112 -9.86 -9.11 -14.42
CA LEU A 112 -9.80 -10.01 -15.58
C LEU A 112 -9.98 -11.47 -15.16
N THR A 113 -9.38 -11.88 -14.04
CA THR A 113 -9.55 -13.25 -13.53
C THR A 113 -10.99 -13.52 -13.13
N LYS A 114 -11.62 -12.62 -12.36
CA LYS A 114 -13.02 -12.75 -11.92
C LYS A 114 -14.01 -12.82 -13.09
N THR A 115 -13.75 -12.08 -14.18
CA THR A 115 -14.62 -12.07 -15.37
C THR A 115 -14.60 -13.40 -16.11
N LEU A 116 -13.57 -14.22 -15.92
CA LEU A 116 -13.34 -15.48 -16.64
C LEU A 116 -13.61 -16.73 -15.79
N LEU A 117 -14.03 -16.57 -14.53
CA LEU A 117 -14.40 -17.63 -13.57
C LEU A 117 -15.90 -17.93 -13.57
#